data_AF-A0A2K9ZFP7-F1
#
_entry.id   AF-A0A2K9ZFP7-F1
#
_cell.length_a   1.000
_cell.length_b   1.000
_cell.length_c   1.000
_cell.angle_alpha   90.00
_cell.angle_beta   90.00
_cell.angle_gamma   90.00
#
_symmetry.space_group_name_H-M   'P 1'
#
loop_
_entity.id
_entity.type
_entity.pdbx_description
1 polymer ?
#
loop_
_entity_poly.entity_id
_entity_poly.type
_entity_poly.pdbx_seq_one_letter_code
_entity_poly.pdbx_strand_id
1 'polypeptide(L)'
;MTTPIILSSNADGEAGNGNSGVAGSGSISPDGAKAVFTSSASNLVAGDADGHSDIFLKDLVTGAVTILSDAAGAESASFTPD
;
A
#
# COMPACT_ATOMS: atom_id res chain seq x y z
N MET A 1 0.08 -0.89 -25.34
CA MET A 1 0.39 -1.86 -24.27
C MET A 1 0.14 -1.13 -22.96
N THR A 2 -0.64 -1.70 -22.05
CA THR A 2 -0.82 -1.13 -20.71
C THR A 2 0.21 -1.78 -19.81
N THR A 3 1.09 -0.97 -19.20
CA THR A 3 2.00 -1.49 -18.17
C THR A 3 1.18 -1.83 -16.93
N PRO A 4 1.25 -3.06 -16.40
CA PRO A 4 0.56 -3.39 -15.17
C PRO A 4 1.15 -2.56 -14.01
N ILE A 5 0.29 -2.10 -13.10
CA ILE A 5 0.71 -1.45 -11.85
C ILE A 5 0.86 -2.53 -10.77
N ILE A 6 2.01 -2.55 -10.09
CA ILE A 6 2.23 -3.40 -8.92
C ILE A 6 1.86 -2.62 -7.67
N LEU A 7 0.84 -3.08 -6.94
CA LEU A 7 0.38 -2.41 -5.72
C LEU A 7 1.47 -2.39 -4.64
N SER A 8 2.08 -3.54 -4.38
CA SER A 8 3.17 -3.74 -3.42
C SER A 8 4.53 -3.35 -4.00
N SER A 9 4.65 -2.13 -4.51
CA SER A 9 5.92 -1.53 -4.94
C SER A 9 6.09 -0.16 -4.31
N ASN A 10 7.34 0.29 -4.10
CA ASN A 10 7.62 1.64 -3.66
C ASN A 10 7.40 2.68 -4.77
N ALA A 11 7.66 3.96 -4.51
CA ALA A 11 7.48 5.04 -5.48
C ALA A 11 8.36 4.92 -6.73
N ASP A 12 9.52 4.25 -6.60
CA ASP A 12 10.46 3.99 -7.71
C ASP A 12 10.09 2.72 -8.50
N GLY A 13 9.03 2.01 -8.10
CA GLY A 13 8.57 0.79 -8.73
C GLY A 13 9.30 -0.48 -8.29
N GLU A 14 10.15 -0.40 -7.27
CA GLU A 14 10.78 -1.60 -6.68
C GLU A 14 9.74 -2.38 -5.87
N ALA A 15 9.70 -3.69 -6.05
CA ALA A 15 8.76 -4.55 -5.33
C ALA A 15 9.06 -4.57 -3.82
N GLY A 16 8.00 -4.69 -3.02
CA GLY A 16 8.09 -4.94 -1.59
C GLY A 16 8.85 -6.22 -1.29
N ASN A 17 9.68 -6.19 -0.26
CA ASN A 17 10.52 -7.30 0.20
C ASN A 17 9.80 -8.24 1.21
N GLY A 18 8.49 -8.09 1.37
CA GLY A 18 7.67 -8.81 2.35
C GLY A 18 6.38 -9.36 1.75
N ASN A 19 5.62 -10.10 2.58
CA ASN A 19 4.32 -10.63 2.19
C ASN A 19 3.33 -9.49 2.01
N SER A 20 2.44 -9.58 1.02
CA SER A 20 1.44 -8.56 0.74
C SER A 20 0.05 -9.17 0.53
N GLY A 21 -0.99 -8.45 0.92
CA GLY A 21 -2.39 -8.83 0.79
C GLY A 21 -3.27 -7.66 0.34
N VAL A 22 -4.41 -7.96 -0.29
CA VAL A 22 -5.41 -6.92 -0.61
C VAL A 22 -6.26 -6.67 0.63
N ALA A 23 -6.56 -5.40 0.92
CA ALA A 23 -7.29 -4.97 2.13
C ALA A 23 -8.81 -5.32 2.14
N GLY A 24 -9.24 -6.37 1.44
CA GLY A 24 -10.65 -6.76 1.32
C GLY A 24 -11.45 -5.88 0.35
N SER A 25 -12.78 -5.89 0.52
CA SER A 25 -13.73 -5.13 -0.31
C SER A 25 -13.52 -3.62 -0.17
N GLY A 26 -13.45 -2.89 -1.29
CA GLY A 26 -13.23 -1.43 -1.27
C GLY A 26 -11.75 -1.01 -1.27
N SER A 27 -10.84 -1.92 -1.59
CA SER A 27 -9.40 -1.66 -1.68
C SER A 27 -8.98 -0.76 -2.84
N ILE A 28 -9.89 -0.32 -3.72
CA ILE A 28 -9.60 0.61 -4.82
C ILE A 28 -10.68 1.69 -4.83
N SER A 29 -10.30 2.96 -5.05
CA SER A 29 -11.25 4.05 -5.19
C SER A 29 -12.11 3.94 -6.46
N PRO A 30 -13.36 4.46 -6.48
CA PRO A 30 -14.24 4.44 -7.65
C PRO A 30 -13.61 5.03 -8.92
N ASP A 31 -12.75 6.04 -8.76
CA ASP A 31 -12.01 6.68 -9.85
C ASP A 31 -10.77 5.87 -10.30
N GLY A 32 -10.41 4.80 -9.60
CA GLY A 32 -9.23 3.98 -9.89
C GLY A 32 -7.90 4.67 -9.64
N ALA A 33 -7.87 5.82 -8.94
CA ALA A 33 -6.65 6.58 -8.69
C ALA A 33 -5.88 6.10 -7.45
N LYS A 34 -6.52 5.37 -6.54
CA LYS A 34 -5.91 4.95 -5.27
C LYS A 34 -6.25 3.50 -4.94
N ALA A 35 -5.31 2.83 -4.27
CA ALA A 35 -5.51 1.48 -3.77
C ALA A 35 -4.92 1.28 -2.37
N VAL A 36 -5.61 0.49 -1.54
CA VAL A 36 -5.17 0.12 -0.20
C VAL A 36 -4.84 -1.36 -0.15
N PHE A 37 -3.70 -1.69 0.44
CA PHE A 37 -3.19 -3.05 0.57
C PHE A 37 -2.43 -3.22 1.88
N THR A 38 -2.28 -4.45 2.34
CA THR A 38 -1.44 -4.77 3.49
C THR A 38 -0.09 -5.30 3.02
N SER A 39 0.97 -4.99 3.76
CA SER A 39 2.29 -5.56 3.50
C SER A 39 3.15 -5.64 4.75
N SER A 40 4.03 -6.64 4.84
CA SER A 40 5.09 -6.70 5.86
C SER A 40 6.46 -6.23 5.32
N ALA A 41 6.45 -5.42 4.26
CA ALA A 41 7.62 -5.03 3.52
C ALA A 41 8.23 -3.72 4.06
N SER A 42 9.50 -3.75 4.46
CA SER A 42 10.24 -2.63 5.05
C SER A 42 10.84 -1.65 4.03
N ASN A 43 10.59 -1.87 2.73
CA ASN A 43 11.15 -1.07 1.64
C ASN A 43 10.08 -0.33 0.82
N LEU A 44 8.83 -0.34 1.26
CA LEU A 44 7.74 0.38 0.59
C LEU A 44 7.71 1.87 0.95
N VAL A 45 8.06 2.21 2.19
CA VAL A 45 8.18 3.57 2.71
C VAL A 45 9.47 3.68 3.53
N ALA A 46 10.22 4.77 3.35
CA ALA A 46 11.43 4.98 4.13
C ALA A 46 11.11 5.18 5.63
N GLY A 47 11.80 4.43 6.50
CA GLY A 47 11.60 4.50 7.94
C GLY A 47 10.63 3.47 8.51
N ASP A 48 9.98 2.69 7.65
CA ASP A 48 9.19 1.52 8.02
C ASP A 48 10.09 0.28 8.10
N ALA A 49 10.41 -0.17 9.32
CA ALA A 49 11.38 -1.25 9.55
C ALA A 49 11.03 -2.13 10.76
N ASP A 50 9.80 -2.08 11.24
CA ASP A 50 9.40 -2.82 12.45
C ASP A 50 9.07 -4.31 12.17
N GLY A 51 8.91 -4.67 10.89
CA GLY A 51 8.66 -6.04 10.44
C GLY A 51 7.24 -6.54 10.72
N HIS A 52 6.32 -5.66 11.10
CA HIS A 52 4.90 -5.97 11.24
C HIS A 52 4.20 -5.83 9.88
N SER A 53 2.95 -6.30 9.83
CA SER A 53 2.12 -6.06 8.65
C SER A 53 1.42 -4.72 8.81
N ASP A 54 1.62 -3.85 7.83
CA ASP A 54 1.09 -2.49 7.79
C ASP A 54 0.05 -2.32 6.69
N ILE A 55 -0.76 -1.28 6.83
CA ILE A 55 -1.73 -0.87 5.79
C ILE A 55 -1.11 0.26 5.00
N PHE A 56 -1.02 0.09 3.68
CA PHE A 56 -0.47 1.07 2.76
C PHE A 56 -1.53 1.61 1.80
N LEU A 57 -1.41 2.88 1.45
CA LEU A 57 -2.11 3.54 0.36
C LEU A 57 -1.13 3.75 -0.81
N LYS A 58 -1.46 3.20 -1.98
CA LYS A 58 -0.79 3.47 -3.25
C LYS A 58 -1.61 4.49 -4.03
N ASP A 59 -0.98 5.58 -4.43
CA ASP A 59 -1.50 6.45 -5.48
C ASP A 59 -1.11 5.84 -6.83
N LEU A 60 -2.11 5.43 -7.62
CA LEU A 60 -1.95 4.72 -8.88
C LEU A 60 -1.61 5.66 -10.05
N VAL A 61 -1.70 6.98 -9.85
CA VAL A 61 -1.35 7.99 -10.84
C VAL A 61 0.13 8.34 -10.74
N THR A 62 0.63 8.50 -9.51
CA THR A 62 2.01 8.94 -9.21
C THR A 62 2.93 7.82 -8.77
N GLY A 63 2.39 6.68 -8.32
CA GLY A 63 3.15 5.59 -7.73
C GLY A 63 3.50 5.78 -6.26
N ALA A 64 3.15 6.92 -5.65
CA ALA A 64 3.48 7.21 -4.26
C ALA A 64 2.86 6.20 -3.29
N VAL A 65 3.57 5.89 -2.22
CA VAL A 65 3.12 4.97 -1.15
C VAL A 65 3.10 5.72 0.17
N THR A 66 2.05 5.53 0.96
CA THR A 66 1.92 6.08 2.31
C THR A 66 1.47 4.98 3.26
N ILE A 67 2.13 4.88 4.41
CA ILE A 67 1.71 4.01 5.51
C ILE A 67 0.51 4.66 6.24
N LEU A 68 -0.54 3.88 6.48
CA LEU A 68 -1.78 4.30 7.15
C LEU A 68 -1.94 3.67 8.55
N SER A 69 -1.22 2.59 8.86
CA SER A 69 -1.15 1.99 10.20
C SER A 69 -0.18 2.73 11.11
N ASP A 70 -0.35 2.55 12.43
CA ASP A 70 0.64 2.94 13.42
C ASP A 70 1.74 1.88 13.54
N ALA A 71 2.83 2.20 14.25
CA ALA A 71 3.99 1.31 14.46
C ALA A 71 3.70 0.02 15.25
N ALA A 72 2.43 -0.28 15.52
CA ALA A 72 1.96 -1.53 16.12
C ALA A 72 1.15 -2.39 15.15
N GLY A 73 1.03 -1.97 13.88
CA GLY A 73 0.27 -2.69 12.85
C GLY A 73 -1.24 -2.52 13.00
N ALA A 74 -1.75 -1.29 13.24
CA ALA A 74 -3.19 -1.08 13.36
C ALA A 74 -3.97 -1.57 12.12
N GLU A 75 -4.73 -2.63 12.34
CA GLU A 75 -5.68 -3.32 11.45
C GLU A 75 -6.87 -2.46 10.97
N SER A 76 -6.87 -1.15 11.27
CA SER A 76 -8.02 -0.26 11.08
C SER A 76 -7.61 1.08 10.46
N ALA A 77 -7.12 1.02 9.23
CA ALA A 77 -7.14 2.20 8.36
C ALA A 77 -8.55 2.31 7.74
N SER A 78 -9.32 3.32 8.14
CA SER A 78 -10.57 3.64 7.44
C SER A 78 -10.23 4.39 6.16
N PHE A 79 -10.14 3.67 5.05
CA PHE A 79 -10.18 4.28 3.73
C PHE A 79 -11.64 4.41 3.29
N THR A 80 -12.19 5.61 3.37
CA THR A 80 -13.38 5.95 2.60
C THR A 80 -12.91 6.46 1.25
N PRO A 81 -12.97 5.66 0.19
CA PRO A 81 -12.80 6.23 -1.14
C PRO A 81 -13.91 7.26 -1.35
N ASP A 82 -13.54 8.43 -1.88
CA ASP A 82 -14.50 9.46 -2.32
C ASP A 82 -15.45 8.89 -3.38
#